data_AF-A0A7Y2B5M1-F1
#
_entry.id   AF-A0A7Y2B5M1-F1
#
_cell.length_a   1.000
_cell.length_b   1.000
_cell.length_c   1.000
_cell.angle_alpha   90.00
_cell.angle_beta   90.00
_cell.angle_gamma   90.00
#
_symmetry.space_group_name_H-M   'P 1'
#
loop_
_entity.id
_entity.type
_entity.pdbx_description
1 polymer ?
#
loop_
_entity_poly.entity_id
_entity_poly.type
_entity_poly.pdbx_seq_one_letter_code
_entity_poly.pdbx_strand_id
1 'polypeptide(L)'
;MKISPLDIRKQMFRKGLRGYDEHEVNAFLERVANEVEDLLQENRGLQDQVGSLETQVENYRKIEEALRNALVTAEKVARETKMNADQEVALTLKDAQVRAQR
;
A
#
# COMPACT_ATOMS: atom_id res chain seq x y z
N MET A 1 -14.09 -0.88 -20.58
CA MET A 1 -15.56 -0.74 -20.76
C MET A 1 -15.93 -1.13 -22.20
N LYS A 2 -17.14 -1.65 -22.43
CA LYS A 2 -17.60 -2.04 -23.77
C LYS A 2 -18.09 -0.85 -24.63
N ILE A 3 -18.20 0.35 -24.06
CA ILE A 3 -18.66 1.58 -24.72
C ILE A 3 -17.83 2.74 -24.16
N SER A 4 -17.25 3.57 -25.03
CA SER A 4 -16.54 4.81 -24.67
C SER A 4 -17.45 6.03 -24.78
N PRO A 5 -17.12 7.18 -24.12
CA PRO A 5 -17.84 8.44 -24.34
C PRO A 5 -17.96 8.81 -25.83
N LEU A 6 -16.91 8.55 -26.61
CA LEU A 6 -16.89 8.77 -28.06
C LEU A 6 -17.93 7.90 -28.78
N ASP A 7 -18.08 6.64 -28.37
CA ASP A 7 -19.06 5.72 -28.94
C ASP A 7 -20.48 6.20 -28.63
N ILE A 8 -20.71 6.76 -27.44
CA ILE A 8 -22.00 7.35 -27.04
C ILE A 8 -22.32 8.57 -27.91
N ARG A 9 -21.37 9.50 -28.08
CA ARG A 9 -21.55 10.69 -28.94
C ARG A 9 -21.81 10.34 -30.40
N LYS A 10 -21.22 9.25 -30.90
CA LYS A 10 -21.34 8.80 -32.31
C LYS A 10 -22.46 7.78 -32.54
N GLN A 11 -23.22 7.42 -31.51
CA GLN A 11 -24.24 6.40 -31.62
C GLN A 11 -25.35 6.85 -32.57
N MET A 12 -25.53 6.11 -33.67
CA MET A 12 -26.63 6.36 -34.61
C MET A 12 -27.79 5.39 -34.36
N PHE A 13 -29.01 5.91 -34.45
CA PHE A 13 -30.24 5.13 -34.30
C PHE A 13 -30.98 5.03 -35.64
N ARG A 14 -31.62 3.88 -35.89
CA ARG A 14 -32.48 3.72 -37.07
C ARG A 14 -33.77 4.51 -36.87
N LYS A 15 -34.25 5.17 -37.92
CA LYS A 15 -35.52 5.91 -37.91
C LYS A 15 -36.69 4.93 -38.09
N GLY A 16 -37.75 5.11 -37.30
CA GLY A 16 -38.99 4.34 -37.37
C GLY A 16 -40.21 5.26 -37.44
N LEU A 17 -41.37 4.72 -37.85
CA LEU A 17 -42.61 5.50 -38.08
C LEU A 17 -43.10 6.26 -36.83
N ARG A 18 -42.69 5.82 -35.63
CA ARG A 18 -42.86 6.51 -34.35
C ARG A 18 -41.59 6.31 -33.54
N GLY A 19 -40.97 7.39 -33.08
CA GLY A 19 -39.73 7.38 -32.29
C GLY A 19 -39.60 8.64 -31.45
N TYR A 20 -38.60 8.65 -30.58
CA TYR A 20 -38.24 9.85 -29.82
C TYR A 20 -37.71 10.95 -30.74
N ASP A 21 -37.81 12.20 -30.30
CA ASP A 21 -37.23 13.33 -31.00
C ASP A 21 -35.70 13.17 -31.08
N GLU A 22 -35.16 13.27 -32.29
CA GLU A 22 -33.74 13.09 -32.56
C GLU A 22 -32.88 14.14 -31.83
N HIS A 23 -33.36 15.37 -31.71
CA HIS A 23 -32.66 16.44 -30.99
C HIS A 23 -32.63 16.18 -29.49
N GLU A 24 -33.74 15.75 -28.89
CA GLU A 24 -33.79 15.42 -27.46
C GLU A 24 -32.89 14.23 -27.12
N VAL A 25 -32.91 13.19 -27.96
CA VAL A 25 -32.05 12.02 -27.80
C VAL A 25 -30.58 12.41 -27.92
N ASN A 26 -30.20 13.19 -28.93
CA ASN A 26 -28.82 13.64 -29.10
C ASN A 26 -28.34 14.51 -27.92
N ALA A 27 -29.19 15.41 -27.40
CA ALA A 27 -28.87 16.22 -26.22
C ALA A 27 -28.72 15.36 -24.96
N PHE A 28 -29.49 14.28 -24.83
CA PHE A 28 -29.31 13.31 -23.74
C PHE A 28 -28.00 12.52 -23.89
N LEU A 29 -27.68 12.04 -25.09
CA LEU A 29 -26.43 11.30 -25.36
C LEU A 29 -25.19 12.14 -25.07
N GLU A 30 -25.19 13.43 -25.40
CA GLU A 30 -24.08 14.33 -25.04
C GLU A 30 -23.89 14.45 -23.53
N ARG A 31 -24.98 14.62 -22.78
CA ARG A 31 -24.91 14.64 -21.30
C ARG A 31 -24.38 13.32 -20.75
N VAL A 32 -24.89 12.19 -21.23
CA VAL A 32 -24.43 10.87 -20.80
C VAL A 32 -22.96 10.65 -21.15
N ALA A 33 -22.52 11.07 -22.33
CA ALA A 33 -21.11 10.96 -22.73
C ALA A 33 -20.20 11.77 -21.80
N ASN A 34 -20.59 12.99 -21.44
CA ASN A 34 -19.85 13.83 -20.49
C ASN A 34 -19.75 13.17 -19.11
N GLU A 35 -20.88 12.70 -18.57
CA GLU A 35 -20.89 12.01 -17.26
C GLU A 35 -20.01 10.74 -17.26
N VAL A 36 -20.03 9.96 -18.35
CA VAL A 36 -19.16 8.78 -18.46
C VAL A 36 -17.69 9.19 -18.58
N GLU A 37 -17.39 10.29 -19.25
CA GLU A 37 -16.03 10.85 -19.35
C GLU A 37 -15.51 11.28 -17.97
N ASP A 38 -16.32 11.99 -17.19
CA ASP A 38 -16.02 12.42 -15.83
C ASP A 38 -15.82 11.21 -14.90
N LEU A 39 -16.70 10.22 -14.95
CA LEU A 39 -16.56 8.97 -14.18
C LEU A 39 -15.29 8.21 -14.55
N LEU A 40 -14.89 8.19 -15.82
CA LEU A 40 -13.64 7.56 -16.25
C LEU A 40 -12.40 8.33 -15.78
N GLN A 41 -12.49 9.65 -15.67
CA GLN A 41 -11.42 10.46 -15.11
C GLN A 41 -11.31 10.25 -13.60
N GLU A 42 -12.43 10.27 -12.88
CA GLU A 42 -12.47 9.99 -11.44
C GLU A 42 -11.96 8.58 -11.14
N ASN A 43 -12.40 7.57 -11.89
CA ASN A 43 -11.95 6.19 -11.70
C ASN A 43 -10.44 6.04 -11.87
N ARG A 44 -9.87 6.70 -12.89
CA ARG A 44 -8.41 6.74 -13.08
C ARG A 44 -7.70 7.41 -11.90
N GLY A 45 -8.20 8.56 -11.44
CA GLY A 45 -7.64 9.24 -10.27
C GLY A 45 -7.70 8.38 -9.00
N LEU A 46 -8.80 7.68 -8.78
CA LEU A 46 -8.96 6.76 -7.66
C LEU A 46 -8.01 5.55 -7.78
N GLN A 47 -7.85 4.98 -8.97
CA GLN A 47 -6.90 3.88 -9.21
C GLN A 47 -5.45 4.31 -8.92
N ASP A 48 -5.05 5.50 -9.36
CA ASP A 48 -3.72 6.06 -9.07
C ASP A 48 -3.52 6.28 -7.57
N GLN A 49 -4.54 6.81 -6.88
CA GLN A 49 -4.51 7.01 -5.43
C GLN A 49 -4.39 5.67 -4.67
N VAL A 50 -5.14 4.65 -5.09
CA VAL A 50 -5.04 3.30 -4.52
C VAL A 50 -3.62 2.75 -4.70
N GLY A 51 -3.05 2.81 -5.89
CA GLY A 51 -1.68 2.33 -6.13
C GLY A 51 -0.62 3.06 -5.30
N SER A 52 -0.79 4.36 -5.09
CA SER A 52 0.08 5.14 -4.19
C SER A 52 -0.04 4.68 -2.73
N LEU A 53 -1.26 4.48 -2.24
CA LEU A 53 -1.52 4.02 -0.87
C LEU A 53 -1.00 2.60 -0.64
N GLU A 54 -1.18 1.69 -1.61
CA GLU A 54 -0.64 0.33 -1.55
C GLU A 54 0.89 0.35 -1.43
N THR A 55 1.56 1.21 -2.20
CA THR A 55 3.01 1.38 -2.13
C THR A 55 3.46 1.90 -0.75
N GLN A 56 2.72 2.86 -0.17
CA GLN A 56 3.00 3.37 1.17
C GLN A 56 2.83 2.29 2.25
N VAL A 57 1.74 1.51 2.17
CA VAL A 57 1.49 0.39 3.09
C VAL A 57 2.62 -0.64 3.02
N GLU A 58 3.08 -0.97 1.82
CA GLU A 58 4.18 -1.92 1.64
C GLU A 58 5.50 -1.39 2.25
N ASN A 59 5.78 -0.09 2.10
CA ASN A 59 6.93 0.54 2.75
C ASN A 59 6.83 0.49 4.28
N TYR A 60 5.65 0.78 4.84
CA TYR A 60 5.44 0.69 6.29
C TYR A 60 5.62 -0.73 6.82
N ARG A 61 5.15 -1.75 6.08
CA ARG A 61 5.37 -3.16 6.46
C ARG A 61 6.86 -3.52 6.50
N LYS A 62 7.65 -3.07 5.53
CA LYS A 62 9.11 -3.28 5.52
C LYS A 62 9.80 -2.59 6.70
N ILE A 63 9.37 -1.38 7.04
CA ILE A 63 9.89 -0.66 8.22
C ILE A 63 9.53 -1.40 9.51
N GLU A 64 8.30 -1.88 9.62
CA GLU A 64 7.84 -2.67 10.77
C GLU A 64 8.65 -3.97 10.92
N GLU A 65 8.91 -4.69 9.83
CA GLU A 65 9.75 -5.88 9.83
C GLU A 65 11.19 -5.58 10.25
N ALA A 66 11.79 -4.53 9.70
CA ALA A 66 13.14 -4.09 10.07
C ALA A 66 13.22 -3.74 11.56
N LEU A 67 12.21 -3.06 12.11
CA LEU A 67 12.14 -2.70 13.52
C LEU A 67 12.01 -3.95 14.41
N ARG A 68 11.16 -4.91 14.03
CA ARG A 68 11.03 -6.20 14.75
C ARG A 68 12.36 -6.95 14.78
N ASN A 69 13.05 -7.02 13.65
CA ASN A 69 14.36 -7.68 13.56
C ASN A 69 15.41 -6.96 14.42
N ALA A 70 15.41 -5.63 14.43
CA ALA A 70 16.30 -4.84 15.26
C ALA A 70 16.04 -5.07 16.76
N LEU A 71 14.78 -5.16 17.19
CA LEU A 71 14.41 -5.46 18.58
C LEU A 71 14.91 -6.85 19.01
N VAL A 72 14.65 -7.88 18.18
CA VAL A 72 15.14 -9.24 18.47
C VAL A 72 16.67 -9.27 18.56
N THR A 73 17.35 -8.54 17.68
CA THR A 73 18.81 -8.43 17.70
C THR A 73 19.29 -7.73 18.98
N ALA A 74 18.65 -6.62 19.38
CA ALA A 74 18.98 -5.91 20.61
C ALA A 74 18.79 -6.80 21.85
N GLU A 75 17.70 -7.57 21.91
CA GLU A 75 17.47 -8.54 23.00
C GLU A 75 18.52 -9.65 23.04
N LYS A 76 18.97 -10.12 21.87
CA LYS A 76 20.04 -11.13 21.78
C LYS A 76 21.36 -10.55 22.29
N VAL A 77 21.75 -9.36 21.81
CA VAL A 77 22.96 -8.67 22.24
C VAL A 77 22.92 -8.41 23.74
N ALA A 78 21.80 -7.90 24.28
CA ALA A 78 21.65 -7.66 25.72
C ALA A 78 21.84 -8.95 26.55
N ARG A 79 21.30 -10.08 26.09
CA ARG A 79 21.50 -11.39 26.74
C ARG A 79 22.94 -11.87 26.67
N GLU A 80 23.59 -11.76 25.51
CA GLU A 80 24.99 -12.14 25.33
C GLU A 80 25.92 -11.27 26.18
N THR A 81 25.70 -9.95 26.22
CA THR A 81 26.47 -9.03 27.07
C THR A 81 26.32 -9.39 28.54
N LYS A 82 25.09 -9.69 29.01
CA LYS A 82 24.86 -10.11 30.40
C LYS A 82 25.59 -11.43 30.71
N MET A 83 25.45 -12.43 29.84
CA MET A 83 26.10 -13.73 30.02
C MET A 83 27.63 -13.61 30.06
N ASN A 84 28.22 -12.79 29.19
CA ASN A 84 29.66 -12.54 29.18
C ASN A 84 30.12 -11.85 30.46
N ALA A 85 29.37 -10.83 30.94
CA ALA A 85 29.67 -10.16 32.20
C ALA A 85 29.60 -11.13 33.39
N ASP A 86 28.59 -12.00 33.45
CA ASP A 86 28.45 -13.02 34.49
C ASP A 86 29.64 -14.02 34.48
N GLN A 87 30.10 -14.42 33.28
CA GLN A 87 31.27 -15.29 33.12
C GLN A 87 32.57 -14.60 33.55
N GLU A 88 32.79 -13.34 33.17
CA GLU A 88 33.95 -12.54 33.57
C GLU A 88 34.01 -12.36 35.09
N VAL A 89 32.88 -12.07 35.73
CA VAL A 89 32.77 -11.99 37.19
C VAL A 89 33.13 -13.32 37.85
N ALA A 90 32.60 -14.44 37.34
CA ALA A 90 32.91 -15.77 37.87
C ALA A 90 34.40 -16.12 37.76
N LEU A 91 35.04 -15.81 36.62
CA LEU A 91 36.48 -16.01 36.42
C LEU A 91 37.30 -15.13 37.38
N THR A 92 36.93 -13.86 37.51
CA THR A 92 37.62 -12.91 38.40
C THR A 92 37.56 -13.34 39.86
N LEU A 93 36.40 -13.81 40.33
CA LEU A 93 36.23 -14.34 41.68
C LEU A 93 37.08 -15.59 41.91
N LYS A 94 37.12 -16.51 40.94
CA LYS A 94 37.93 -17.72 41.02
C LYS A 94 39.42 -17.40 41.08
N ASP A 95 39.90 -16.47 40.25
CA ASP A 95 41.29 -16.02 40.27
C ASP A 95 41.66 -15.35 41.59
N ALA A 96 40.77 -14.53 42.15
CA ALA A 96 40.97 -13.91 43.45
C ALA A 96 41.07 -14.95 44.58
N GLN A 97 40.23 -15.97 44.58
CA GLN A 97 40.29 -17.07 45.55
C GLN A 97 41.60 -17.85 45.47
N VAL A 98 42.06 -18.17 44.26
CA VAL A 98 43.34 -18.87 44.05
C VAL A 98 44.52 -18.03 44.54
N ARG A 99 44.49 -16.71 44.32
CA ARG A 99 45.54 -15.80 44.82
C ARG A 99 45.52 -15.69 46.35
N ALA A 100 44.36 -15.73 46.99
CA ALA A 100 44.23 -15.65 48.44
C ALA A 100 44.66 -16.94 49.18
N GLN A 101 44.67 -18.08 48.49
CA GLN A 101 45.13 -19.37 49.03
C GLN A 101 46.63 -19.62 48.85
N ARG A 102 47.33 -18.76 48.12
CA ARG A 102 48.80 -18.77 47.97
C ARG A 102 49.46 -17.88 49.02
#